data_AF-A0A2G6VSJ0-F1
#
_entry.id   AF-A0A2G6VSJ0-F1
#
_cell.length_a   1.000
_cell.length_b   1.000
_cell.length_c   1.000
_cell.angle_alpha   90.00
_cell.angle_beta   90.00
_cell.angle_gamma   90.00
#
_symmetry.space_group_name_H-M   'P 1'
#
loop_
_entity.id
_entity.type
_entity.pdbx_description
1 polymer ?
#
loop_
_entity_poly.entity_id
_entity_poly.type
_entity_poly.pdbx_seq_one_letter_code
_entity_poly.pdbx_strand_id
1 'polypeptide(L)'
;MFNEQLRLSNLPFLQYNSKVINAKNCLIISNESDHPAFDIDIWLFVTESDENYSYETFIKDWVKDDYKSLAKLKKLIDDEIWGISERGIYHSFPKSKKIIIPIDYVIGDNSFEIYIQYRDNLNNNYSQSIWFHNQGNSLKPFQEAIYKPNIPTVTNRIDLIDENLTEEDLPEIAKGLVDMYNSSIFGSRLKNRNFRGVEYHWEMKDA
;
A
#
# COMPACT_ATOMS: atom_id res chain seq x y z
N MET A 1 17.97 16.69 -21.34
CA MET A 1 17.11 16.14 -22.42
C MET A 1 17.46 14.67 -22.70
N PHE A 2 18.72 14.30 -22.96
CA PHE A 2 19.13 12.89 -23.16
C PHE A 2 18.87 11.98 -21.94
N ASN A 3 19.17 12.45 -20.72
CA ASN A 3 18.94 11.67 -19.49
C ASN A 3 17.45 11.36 -19.24
N GLU A 4 16.55 12.28 -19.57
CA GLU A 4 15.10 12.06 -19.42
C GLU A 4 14.57 11.03 -20.42
N GLN A 5 15.06 11.05 -21.66
CA GLN A 5 14.69 10.06 -22.67
C GLN A 5 15.18 8.66 -22.29
N LEU A 6 16.43 8.56 -21.81
CA LEU A 6 17.00 7.30 -21.32
C LEU A 6 16.25 6.78 -20.09
N ARG A 7 15.83 7.67 -19.19
CA ARG A 7 15.02 7.32 -18.01
C ARG A 7 13.66 6.75 -18.43
N LEU A 8 12.94 7.47 -19.31
CA LEU A 8 11.63 7.03 -19.79
C LEU A 8 11.71 5.71 -20.55
N SER A 9 12.79 5.45 -21.30
CA SER A 9 12.99 4.19 -22.00
C SER A 9 13.37 3.02 -21.09
N ASN A 10 13.63 3.24 -19.80
CA ASN A 10 13.94 2.19 -18.82
C ASN A 10 12.89 2.10 -17.71
N LEU A 11 11.84 2.92 -17.75
CA LEU A 11 10.84 3.03 -16.69
C LEU A 11 10.04 1.71 -16.55
N PRO A 12 10.06 1.07 -15.37
CA PRO A 12 9.12 0.00 -15.06
C PRO A 12 7.68 0.53 -15.06
N PHE A 13 6.78 -0.17 -15.76
CA PHE A 13 5.38 0.25 -15.89
C PHE A 13 4.48 -0.69 -15.09
N LEU A 14 4.10 -0.26 -13.89
CA LEU A 14 3.22 -1.01 -13.02
C LEU A 14 1.76 -0.72 -13.36
N GLN A 15 0.99 -1.78 -13.60
CA GLN A 15 -0.44 -1.73 -13.85
C GLN A 15 -1.22 -2.27 -12.65
N TYR A 16 -2.34 -1.61 -12.35
CA TYR A 16 -3.24 -1.95 -11.25
C TYR A 16 -4.55 -2.48 -11.81
N ASN A 17 -4.97 -3.64 -11.33
CA ASN A 17 -6.24 -4.26 -11.68
C ASN A 17 -6.88 -4.88 -10.43
N SER A 18 -8.13 -5.28 -10.52
CA SER A 18 -8.82 -5.93 -9.41
C SER A 18 -9.68 -7.08 -9.90
N LYS A 19 -9.71 -8.17 -9.12
CA LYS A 19 -10.51 -9.37 -9.41
C LYS A 19 -10.91 -10.06 -8.12
N VAL A 20 -11.97 -10.86 -8.18
CA VAL A 20 -12.30 -11.82 -7.13
C VAL A 20 -11.53 -13.12 -7.35
N ILE A 21 -10.74 -13.55 -6.37
CA ILE A 21 -9.96 -14.80 -6.40
C ILE A 21 -10.30 -15.60 -5.15
N ASN A 22 -10.76 -16.85 -5.32
CA ASN A 22 -11.17 -17.72 -4.20
C ASN A 22 -12.15 -17.01 -3.23
N ALA A 23 -13.15 -16.34 -3.79
CA ALA A 23 -14.17 -15.54 -3.06
C ALA A 23 -13.62 -14.33 -2.27
N LYS A 24 -12.38 -13.90 -2.50
CA LYS A 24 -11.81 -12.68 -1.92
C LYS A 24 -11.63 -11.61 -2.98
N ASN A 25 -11.97 -10.37 -2.64
CA ASN A 25 -11.64 -9.22 -3.48
C ASN A 25 -10.13 -8.98 -3.39
N CYS A 26 -9.45 -8.91 -4.54
CA CYS A 26 -8.01 -8.72 -4.60
C CYS A 26 -7.66 -7.54 -5.50
N LEU A 27 -6.66 -6.76 -5.06
CA LEU A 27 -5.87 -5.90 -5.92
C LEU A 27 -4.78 -6.75 -6.56
N ILE A 28 -4.54 -6.51 -7.85
CA ILE A 28 -3.47 -7.15 -8.63
C ILE A 28 -2.59 -6.03 -9.15
N ILE A 29 -1.30 -6.12 -8.83
CA ILE A 29 -0.26 -5.27 -9.40
C ILE A 29 0.51 -6.13 -10.38
N SER A 30 0.70 -5.70 -11.62
CA SER A 30 1.55 -6.34 -12.63
C SER A 30 2.60 -5.37 -13.15
N ASN A 31 3.76 -5.87 -13.58
CA ASN A 31 4.71 -5.07 -14.36
C ASN A 31 4.54 -5.42 -15.83
N GLU A 32 4.08 -4.47 -16.64
CA GLU A 32 3.80 -4.68 -18.06
C GLU A 32 4.97 -4.24 -18.97
N SER A 33 6.02 -3.62 -18.42
CA SER A 33 7.18 -3.23 -19.22
C SER A 33 8.25 -4.31 -19.28
N ASP A 34 9.12 -4.27 -20.29
CA ASP A 34 10.30 -5.15 -20.42
C ASP A 34 11.40 -4.87 -19.40
N HIS A 35 11.20 -3.84 -18.56
CA HIS A 35 12.17 -3.42 -17.56
C HIS A 35 11.71 -3.88 -16.17
N PRO A 36 12.49 -4.73 -15.48
CA PRO A 36 12.16 -5.12 -14.11
C PRO A 36 12.20 -3.90 -13.20
N ALA A 37 11.24 -3.82 -12.28
CA ALA A 37 11.34 -2.94 -11.12
C ALA A 37 12.22 -3.61 -10.06
N PHE A 38 12.98 -2.84 -9.30
CA PHE A 38 13.84 -3.32 -8.23
C PHE A 38 13.51 -2.66 -6.89
N ASP A 39 13.90 -3.32 -5.80
CA ASP A 39 13.75 -2.84 -4.42
C ASP A 39 12.34 -2.30 -4.11
N ILE A 40 11.32 -3.02 -4.59
CA ILE A 40 9.92 -2.63 -4.47
C ILE A 40 9.52 -2.63 -3.00
N ASP A 41 8.88 -1.55 -2.56
CA ASP A 41 8.30 -1.38 -1.24
C ASP A 41 6.86 -0.91 -1.40
N ILE A 42 5.92 -1.72 -0.93
CA ILE A 42 4.49 -1.51 -1.08
C ILE A 42 3.89 -1.40 0.30
N TRP A 43 3.26 -0.27 0.57
CA TRP A 43 2.41 -0.04 1.72
C TRP A 43 0.95 -0.06 1.29
N LEU A 44 0.13 -0.75 2.09
CA LEU A 44 -1.32 -0.76 1.97
C LEU A 44 -1.90 -0.11 3.23
N PHE A 45 -2.82 0.83 3.06
CA PHE A 45 -3.57 1.47 4.13
C PHE A 45 -5.06 1.28 3.92
N VAL A 46 -5.72 0.67 4.91
CA VAL A 46 -7.18 0.50 4.93
C VAL A 46 -7.71 1.30 6.10
N THR A 47 -8.41 2.39 5.82
CA THR A 47 -8.83 3.37 6.82
C THR A 47 -10.27 3.19 7.25
N GLU A 48 -10.60 3.67 8.44
CA GLU A 48 -11.93 3.65 9.03
C GLU A 48 -12.16 4.91 9.87
N SER A 49 -13.40 5.38 9.92
CA SER A 49 -13.80 6.45 10.83
C SER A 49 -14.04 5.88 12.23
N ASP A 50 -13.53 6.57 13.26
CA ASP A 50 -13.78 6.24 14.66
C ASP A 50 -15.27 6.31 15.02
N GLU A 51 -16.05 7.14 14.30
CA GLU A 51 -17.51 7.20 14.43
C GLU A 51 -18.20 5.90 13.94
N ASN A 52 -17.68 5.30 12.87
CA ASN A 52 -18.23 4.06 12.28
C ASN A 52 -17.84 2.84 13.12
N TYR A 53 -16.56 2.73 13.46
CA TYR A 53 -16.05 1.68 14.32
C TYR A 53 -14.89 2.23 15.14
N SER A 54 -15.14 2.43 16.44
CA SER A 54 -14.12 3.05 17.28
C SER A 54 -12.88 2.18 17.42
N TYR A 55 -11.73 2.86 17.40
CA TYR A 55 -10.42 2.26 17.56
C TYR A 55 -10.34 1.38 18.80
N GLU A 56 -10.85 1.88 19.94
CA GLU A 56 -10.86 1.13 21.20
C GLU A 56 -11.62 -0.20 21.09
N THR A 57 -12.76 -0.19 20.41
CA THR A 57 -13.57 -1.39 20.21
C THR A 57 -12.84 -2.36 19.28
N PHE A 58 -12.25 -1.86 18.19
CA PHE A 58 -11.43 -2.68 17.29
C PHE A 58 -10.26 -3.35 18.01
N ILE A 59 -9.52 -2.63 18.86
CA ILE A 59 -8.42 -3.20 19.66
C ILE A 59 -8.90 -4.40 20.47
N LYS A 60 -10.02 -4.24 21.17
CA LYS A 60 -10.57 -5.30 22.02
C LYS A 60 -10.93 -6.55 21.20
N ASP A 61 -11.60 -6.33 20.07
CA ASP A 61 -12.24 -7.38 19.28
C ASP A 61 -11.26 -8.10 18.35
N TRP A 62 -10.33 -7.37 17.72
CA TRP A 62 -9.55 -7.87 16.60
C TRP A 62 -8.03 -7.89 16.82
N VAL A 63 -7.48 -7.17 17.79
CA VAL A 63 -6.04 -7.21 18.08
C VAL A 63 -5.69 -8.35 19.04
N LYS A 64 -4.64 -9.09 18.72
CA LYS A 64 -4.09 -10.17 19.57
C LYS A 64 -3.75 -9.64 20.96
N ASP A 65 -4.04 -10.42 22.00
CA ASP A 65 -3.91 -9.96 23.39
C ASP A 65 -2.50 -9.46 23.73
N ASP A 66 -1.45 -10.16 23.26
CA ASP A 66 -0.05 -9.79 23.47
C ASP A 66 0.33 -8.43 22.85
N TYR A 67 -0.45 -7.95 21.88
CA TYR A 67 -0.20 -6.68 21.19
C TYR A 67 -1.11 -5.54 21.64
N LYS A 68 -2.14 -5.79 22.46
CA LYS A 68 -3.08 -4.76 22.90
C LYS A 68 -2.42 -3.62 23.67
N SER A 69 -1.44 -3.92 24.52
CA SER A 69 -0.69 -2.92 25.28
C SER A 69 0.23 -2.05 24.41
N LEU A 70 0.63 -2.58 23.25
CA LEU A 70 1.48 -1.92 22.25
C LEU A 70 0.67 -1.21 21.15
N ALA A 71 -0.63 -1.50 21.06
CA ALA A 71 -1.54 -0.91 20.09
C ALA A 71 -2.06 0.44 20.62
N LYS A 72 -1.13 1.36 20.88
CA LYS A 72 -1.45 2.77 21.13
C LYS A 72 -1.30 3.53 19.82
N LEU A 73 -2.37 4.20 19.40
CA LEU A 73 -2.24 5.22 18.36
C LEU A 73 -1.31 6.30 18.87
N LYS A 74 -0.47 6.83 17.98
CA LYS A 74 0.20 8.09 18.25
C LYS A 74 -0.78 9.25 18.11
N LYS A 75 -1.66 9.19 17.10
CA LYS A 75 -2.67 10.18 16.78
C LYS A 75 -3.75 9.56 15.89
N LEU A 76 -4.94 10.15 15.86
CA LEU A 76 -5.92 9.97 14.79
C LEU A 76 -5.69 11.05 13.72
N ILE A 77 -6.01 10.76 12.46
CA ILE A 77 -6.02 11.79 11.41
C ILE A 77 -7.29 12.63 11.59
N ASP A 78 -7.12 13.95 11.67
CA ASP A 78 -8.19 14.92 11.93
C ASP A 78 -9.07 14.56 13.13
N ASP A 79 -8.49 13.89 14.14
CA ASP A 79 -9.16 13.38 15.34
C ASP A 79 -10.29 12.34 15.07
N GLU A 80 -10.40 11.82 13.84
CA GLU A 80 -11.54 10.98 13.42
C GLU A 80 -11.14 9.70 12.69
N ILE A 81 -9.98 9.63 12.04
CA ILE A 81 -9.63 8.50 11.15
C ILE A 81 -8.46 7.69 11.70
N TRP A 82 -8.60 6.38 11.66
CA TRP A 82 -7.54 5.41 11.93
C TRP A 82 -7.52 4.32 10.84
N GLY A 83 -6.59 3.36 10.92
CA GLY A 83 -6.58 2.29 9.93
C GLY A 83 -5.79 1.04 10.27
N ILE A 84 -5.68 0.18 9.27
CA ILE A 84 -4.78 -0.97 9.24
C ILE A 84 -3.73 -0.70 8.16
N SER A 85 -2.47 -0.98 8.49
CA SER A 85 -1.38 -0.93 7.52
C SER A 85 -0.74 -2.30 7.31
N GLU A 86 -0.33 -2.59 6.07
CA GLU A 86 0.50 -3.74 5.73
C GLU A 86 1.63 -3.32 4.79
N ARG A 87 2.75 -4.05 4.82
CA ARG A 87 3.95 -3.76 4.03
C ARG A 87 4.45 -5.02 3.33
N GLY A 88 4.71 -4.91 2.03
CA GLY A 88 5.35 -5.95 1.22
C GLY A 88 6.60 -5.41 0.53
N ILE A 89 7.74 -6.08 0.73
CA ILE A 89 9.02 -5.74 0.11
C ILE A 89 9.46 -6.86 -0.85
N TYR A 90 9.93 -6.47 -2.04
CA TYR A 90 10.37 -7.40 -3.08
C TYR A 90 11.66 -6.90 -3.72
N HIS A 91 12.63 -7.79 -3.91
CA HIS A 91 13.91 -7.41 -4.49
C HIS A 91 13.81 -7.07 -5.99
N SER A 92 12.97 -7.81 -6.73
CA SER A 92 12.79 -7.61 -8.17
C SER A 92 11.38 -7.99 -8.61
N PHE A 93 10.83 -7.27 -9.58
CA PHE A 93 9.51 -7.48 -10.14
C PHE A 93 9.53 -7.40 -11.68
N PRO A 94 9.69 -8.54 -12.39
CA PRO A 94 9.85 -8.61 -13.84
C PRO A 94 8.52 -8.66 -14.63
N LYS A 95 8.59 -8.48 -15.97
CA LYS A 95 7.48 -8.32 -16.95
C LYS A 95 6.33 -9.36 -16.94
N SER A 96 6.49 -10.49 -16.28
CA SER A 96 5.49 -11.58 -16.32
C SER A 96 5.10 -12.05 -14.95
N LYS A 97 5.27 -11.17 -13.96
CA LYS A 97 4.88 -11.41 -12.59
C LYS A 97 3.75 -10.49 -12.19
N LYS A 98 2.96 -10.95 -11.25
CA LYS A 98 1.94 -10.16 -10.56
C LYS A 98 2.01 -10.38 -9.06
N ILE A 99 1.74 -9.33 -8.30
CA ILE A 99 1.54 -9.39 -6.85
C ILE A 99 0.03 -9.34 -6.62
N ILE A 100 -0.49 -10.29 -5.83
CA ILE A 100 -1.91 -10.38 -5.52
C ILE A 100 -2.12 -10.03 -4.06
N ILE A 101 -2.79 -8.91 -3.82
CA ILE A 101 -3.05 -8.36 -2.49
C ILE A 101 -4.53 -8.59 -2.17
N PRO A 102 -4.87 -9.54 -1.28
CA PRO A 102 -6.24 -9.71 -0.82
C PRO A 102 -6.63 -8.54 0.10
N ILE A 103 -7.77 -7.92 -0.19
CA ILE A 103 -8.32 -6.82 0.60
C ILE A 103 -9.51 -7.39 1.39
N ASP A 104 -9.17 -8.11 2.47
CA ASP A 104 -10.09 -8.84 3.33
C ASP A 104 -9.89 -8.43 4.80
N TYR A 105 -10.12 -7.16 5.08
CA TYR A 105 -10.05 -6.57 6.42
C TYR A 105 -11.45 -6.41 7.00
N VAL A 106 -11.51 -6.33 8.32
CA VAL A 106 -12.76 -6.25 9.10
C VAL A 106 -13.29 -4.82 9.22
N ILE A 107 -12.51 -3.86 8.73
CA ILE A 107 -12.81 -2.44 8.56
C ILE A 107 -12.51 -2.06 7.11
N GLY A 108 -12.80 -0.82 6.75
CA GLY A 108 -12.46 -0.29 5.44
C GLY A 108 -13.71 -0.15 4.60
N ASP A 109 -14.46 0.89 4.90
CA ASP A 109 -15.66 1.27 4.15
C ASP A 109 -15.31 1.70 2.73
N ASN A 110 -15.25 0.70 1.86
CA ASN A 110 -15.21 0.87 0.42
C ASN A 110 -14.01 1.65 -0.13
N SER A 111 -12.91 1.81 0.61
CA SER A 111 -11.67 2.36 0.04
C SER A 111 -10.41 1.92 0.75
N PHE A 112 -9.30 2.01 0.03
CA PHE A 112 -7.96 1.84 0.57
C PHE A 112 -6.96 2.62 -0.30
N GLU A 113 -5.80 2.92 0.27
CA GLU A 113 -4.67 3.50 -0.45
C GLU A 113 -3.53 2.50 -0.53
N ILE A 114 -2.85 2.48 -1.67
CA ILE A 114 -1.52 1.88 -1.77
C ILE A 114 -0.49 2.96 -2.06
N TYR A 115 0.63 2.88 -1.35
CA TYR A 115 1.82 3.64 -1.65
C TYR A 115 2.92 2.67 -2.08
N ILE A 116 3.50 2.89 -3.24
CA ILE A 116 4.51 2.00 -3.81
C ILE A 116 5.73 2.78 -4.26
N GLN A 117 6.89 2.28 -3.86
CA GLN A 117 8.20 2.77 -4.27
C GLN A 117 8.97 1.67 -4.97
N TYR A 118 9.73 2.01 -6.00
CA TYR A 118 10.59 1.06 -6.71
C TYR A 118 11.70 1.77 -7.48
N ARG A 119 12.73 1.02 -7.89
CA ARG A 119 13.83 1.50 -8.71
C ARG A 119 13.81 0.93 -10.12
N ASP A 120 14.33 1.68 -11.08
CA ASP A 120 14.73 1.15 -12.38
C ASP A 120 16.17 0.60 -12.34
N ASN A 121 16.63 0.05 -13.47
CA ASN A 121 17.99 -0.44 -13.66
C ASN A 121 19.08 0.65 -13.66
N LEU A 122 18.68 1.93 -13.69
CA LEU A 122 19.58 3.09 -13.59
C LEU A 122 19.61 3.66 -12.17
N ASN A 123 18.98 2.98 -11.20
CA ASN A 123 18.83 3.39 -9.80
C ASN A 123 17.98 4.65 -9.57
N ASN A 124 17.16 5.08 -10.54
CA ASN A 124 16.17 6.12 -10.27
C ASN A 124 15.06 5.52 -9.41
N ASN A 125 14.70 6.20 -8.33
CA ASN A 125 13.60 5.79 -7.45
C ASN A 125 12.30 6.50 -7.87
N TYR A 126 11.24 5.71 -7.98
CA TYR A 126 9.91 6.14 -8.37
C TYR A 126 8.94 5.88 -7.22
N SER A 127 8.00 6.79 -7.04
CA SER A 127 6.92 6.69 -6.07
C SER A 127 5.57 6.90 -6.73
N GLN A 128 4.56 6.16 -6.27
CA GLN A 128 3.16 6.33 -6.62
C GLN A 128 2.30 6.15 -5.38
N SER A 129 1.24 6.95 -5.26
CA SER A 129 0.19 6.74 -4.27
C SER A 129 -1.16 6.69 -4.97
N ILE A 130 -1.96 5.67 -4.67
CA ILE A 130 -3.17 5.34 -5.42
C ILE A 130 -4.28 4.99 -4.47
N TRP A 131 -5.36 5.75 -4.57
CA TRP A 131 -6.59 5.53 -3.84
C TRP A 131 -7.53 4.66 -4.68
N PHE A 132 -8.10 3.64 -4.06
CA PHE A 132 -9.08 2.76 -4.67
C PHE A 132 -10.39 2.85 -3.91
N HIS A 133 -11.50 2.82 -4.65
CA HIS A 133 -12.83 2.60 -4.09
C HIS A 133 -13.40 1.24 -4.51
N ASN A 134 -14.15 0.62 -3.60
CA ASN A 134 -14.94 -0.56 -3.85
C ASN A 134 -16.15 -0.20 -4.74
N GLN A 135 -16.32 -0.95 -5.82
CA GLN A 135 -17.39 -0.77 -6.80
C GLN A 135 -18.58 -1.71 -6.56
N GLY A 136 -18.48 -2.65 -5.62
CA GLY A 136 -19.48 -3.71 -5.42
C GLY A 136 -19.62 -4.67 -6.61
N ASN A 137 -18.72 -4.58 -7.60
CA ASN A 137 -18.75 -5.37 -8.82
C ASN A 137 -17.82 -6.59 -8.70
N SER A 138 -18.37 -7.79 -8.85
CA SER A 138 -17.61 -9.05 -8.73
C SER A 138 -16.55 -9.26 -9.82
N LEU A 139 -16.64 -8.59 -10.96
CA LEU A 139 -15.64 -8.68 -12.04
C LEU A 139 -14.45 -7.77 -11.80
N LYS A 140 -14.70 -6.58 -11.26
CA LYS A 140 -13.71 -5.54 -10.97
C LYS A 140 -14.08 -4.85 -9.65
N PRO A 141 -13.73 -5.45 -8.50
CA PRO A 141 -14.20 -4.97 -7.20
C PRO A 141 -13.66 -3.60 -6.83
N PHE A 142 -12.52 -3.18 -7.41
CA PHE A 142 -11.88 -1.90 -7.10
C PHE A 142 -11.64 -1.05 -8.34
N GLN A 143 -11.81 0.25 -8.17
CA GLN A 143 -11.51 1.27 -9.18
C GLN A 143 -10.69 2.40 -8.55
N GLU A 144 -9.73 2.94 -9.30
CA GLU A 144 -8.97 4.12 -8.90
C GLU A 144 -9.89 5.32 -8.68
N ALA A 145 -9.74 6.00 -7.54
CA ALA A 145 -10.56 7.12 -7.13
C ALA A 145 -10.35 8.36 -8.00
N ILE A 146 -9.12 8.57 -8.46
CA ILE A 146 -8.72 9.75 -9.22
C ILE A 146 -8.52 9.37 -10.68
N TYR A 147 -9.30 9.98 -11.57
CA TYR A 147 -9.26 9.75 -13.02
C TYR A 147 -8.10 10.47 -13.74
N LYS A 148 -6.96 10.67 -13.06
CA LYS A 148 -5.75 11.24 -13.66
C LYS A 148 -4.74 10.11 -13.90
N PRO A 149 -3.94 10.18 -14.98
CA PRO A 149 -2.85 9.22 -15.16
C PRO A 149 -1.96 9.25 -13.93
N ASN A 150 -1.90 8.12 -13.22
CA ASN A 150 -1.00 7.99 -12.08
C ASN A 150 0.43 7.77 -12.60
N ILE A 151 1.13 8.86 -12.90
CA ILE A 151 2.48 8.82 -13.43
C ILE A 151 3.46 8.65 -12.25
N PRO A 152 4.35 7.63 -12.28
CA PRO A 152 5.39 7.49 -11.27
C PRO A 152 6.24 8.76 -11.18
N THR A 153 6.38 9.30 -9.97
CA THR A 153 7.17 10.50 -9.72
C THR A 153 8.56 10.11 -9.24
N VAL A 154 9.60 10.72 -9.80
CA VAL A 154 10.98 10.50 -9.35
C VAL A 154 11.17 11.21 -8.01
N THR A 155 11.49 10.46 -6.97
CA THR A 155 11.68 10.99 -5.61
C THR A 155 12.84 10.28 -4.92
N ASN A 156 13.35 10.86 -3.83
CA ASN A 156 14.15 10.08 -2.89
C ASN A 156 13.30 8.94 -2.32
N ARG A 157 13.98 7.87 -1.88
CA ARG A 157 13.32 6.77 -1.18
C ARG A 157 12.88 7.27 0.19
N ILE A 158 11.62 7.03 0.51
CA ILE A 158 10.99 7.38 1.78
C ILE A 158 10.92 6.12 2.63
N ASP A 159 11.42 6.18 3.86
CA ASP A 159 11.30 5.08 4.80
C ASP A 159 10.28 5.44 5.88
N LEU A 160 9.02 5.01 5.71
CA LEU A 160 7.91 5.35 6.61
C LEU A 160 8.10 4.85 8.05
N ILE A 161 9.07 3.97 8.29
CA ILE A 161 9.43 3.50 9.64
C ILE A 161 10.48 4.39 10.32
N ASP A 162 11.06 5.38 9.64
CA ASP A 162 11.97 6.34 10.25
C ASP A 162 11.19 7.24 11.22
N GLU A 163 11.55 7.19 12.49
CA GLU A 163 10.89 7.93 13.57
C GLU A 163 11.08 9.45 13.46
N ASN A 164 12.07 9.91 12.69
CA ASN A 164 12.35 11.34 12.48
C ASN A 164 11.66 11.90 11.24
N LEU A 165 11.05 11.04 10.41
CA LEU A 165 10.38 11.47 9.19
C LEU A 165 9.13 12.28 9.53
N THR A 166 9.05 13.51 9.02
CA THR A 166 7.84 14.34 9.17
C THR A 166 7.15 14.56 7.84
N GLU A 167 5.89 15.00 7.89
CA GLU A 167 5.11 15.31 6.69
C GLU A 167 5.81 16.36 5.82
N GLU A 168 6.48 17.35 6.41
CA GLU A 168 7.20 18.41 5.68
C GLU A 168 8.31 17.88 4.77
N ASP A 169 8.94 16.76 5.12
CA ASP A 169 10.02 16.13 4.34
C ASP A 169 9.50 15.40 3.09
N LEU A 170 8.20 15.13 3.03
CA LEU A 170 7.61 14.32 1.99
C LEU A 170 7.27 15.13 0.72
N PRO A 171 7.49 14.54 -0.47
CA PRO A 171 6.97 15.08 -1.72
C PRO A 171 5.43 15.02 -1.71
N GLU A 172 4.79 15.86 -2.53
CA GLU A 172 3.33 15.98 -2.60
C GLU A 172 2.62 14.62 -2.76
N ILE A 173 3.17 13.71 -3.58
CA ILE A 173 2.61 12.37 -3.82
C ILE A 173 2.56 11.49 -2.56
N ALA A 174 3.32 11.83 -1.53
CA ALA A 174 3.46 11.07 -0.29
C ALA A 174 2.90 11.82 0.94
N LYS A 175 2.31 13.01 0.76
CA LYS A 175 1.71 13.76 1.86
C LYS A 175 0.56 12.98 2.49
N GLY A 176 0.50 13.00 3.82
CA GLY A 176 -0.45 12.28 4.65
C GLY A 176 -0.03 10.85 5.00
N LEU A 177 1.02 10.30 4.38
CA LEU A 177 1.43 8.91 4.63
C LEU A 177 2.03 8.69 6.01
N VAL A 178 2.73 9.69 6.58
CA VAL A 178 3.26 9.58 7.95
C VAL A 178 2.11 9.62 8.95
N ASP A 179 1.13 10.50 8.73
CA ASP A 179 -0.08 10.55 9.56
C ASP A 179 -0.89 9.25 9.45
N MET A 180 -1.08 8.71 8.23
CA MET A 180 -1.75 7.42 8.01
C MET A 180 -1.01 6.26 8.68
N TYR A 181 0.31 6.20 8.55
CA TYR A 181 1.11 5.18 9.21
C TYR A 181 1.00 5.25 10.74
N ASN A 182 1.13 6.46 11.30
CA ASN A 182 1.04 6.69 12.75
C ASN A 182 -0.37 6.47 13.32
N SER A 183 -1.39 6.60 12.47
CA SER A 183 -2.80 6.38 12.80
C SER A 183 -3.26 4.94 12.50
N SER A 184 -2.34 4.03 12.14
CA SER A 184 -2.66 2.66 11.74
C SER A 184 -2.10 1.59 12.66
N ILE A 185 -2.80 0.45 12.71
CA ILE A 185 -2.31 -0.79 13.32
C ILE A 185 -1.76 -1.70 12.23
N PHE A 186 -0.56 -2.23 12.45
CA PHE A 186 0.01 -3.18 11.49
C PHE A 186 -0.78 -4.49 11.45
N GLY A 187 -1.20 -4.95 10.26
CA GLY A 187 -2.11 -6.09 10.06
C GLY A 187 -1.65 -7.40 10.69
N SER A 188 -0.34 -7.59 10.87
CA SER A 188 0.23 -8.74 11.59
C SER A 188 -0.24 -8.89 13.05
N ARG A 189 -0.69 -7.80 13.67
CA ARG A 189 -1.16 -7.76 15.06
C ARG A 189 -2.61 -8.26 15.22
N LEU A 190 -3.31 -8.50 14.11
CA LEU A 190 -4.71 -8.94 14.09
C LEU A 190 -4.86 -10.43 14.38
N LYS A 191 -5.91 -10.82 15.12
CA LYS A 191 -6.20 -12.19 15.56
C LYS A 191 -6.37 -13.18 14.40
N ASN A 192 -6.90 -12.72 13.26
CA ASN A 192 -7.16 -13.53 12.07
C ASN A 192 -5.97 -13.55 11.08
N ARG A 193 -4.84 -12.93 11.41
CA ARG A 193 -3.65 -12.84 10.55
C ARG A 193 -2.48 -13.56 11.18
N ASN A 194 -1.79 -14.39 10.39
CA ASN A 194 -0.49 -14.94 10.78
C ASN A 194 0.61 -14.03 10.25
N PHE A 195 1.57 -13.65 11.11
CA PHE A 195 2.71 -12.86 10.67
C PHE A 195 3.59 -13.69 9.74
N ARG A 196 3.95 -13.13 8.59
CA ARG A 196 4.82 -13.78 7.59
C ARG A 196 6.10 -12.98 7.29
N GLY A 197 6.40 -11.93 8.06
CA GLY A 197 7.41 -10.94 7.66
C GLY A 197 6.87 -9.94 6.64
N VAL A 198 7.73 -9.00 6.23
CA VAL A 198 7.44 -8.01 5.18
C VAL A 198 8.03 -8.41 3.83
N GLU A 199 9.08 -9.23 3.81
CA GLU A 199 9.66 -9.78 2.58
C GLU A 199 8.69 -10.76 1.95
N TYR A 200 8.36 -10.54 0.67
CA TYR A 200 7.41 -11.37 -0.07
C TYR A 200 6.08 -11.58 0.67
N HIS A 201 5.63 -10.56 1.40
CA HIS A 201 4.44 -10.63 2.24
C HIS A 201 3.21 -11.11 1.46
N TRP A 202 3.02 -10.56 0.25
CA TRP A 202 2.06 -11.07 -0.73
C TRP A 202 2.80 -11.91 -1.77
N GLU A 203 2.18 -13.02 -2.18
CA GLU A 203 2.83 -13.96 -3.10
C GLU A 203 2.95 -13.35 -4.50
N MET A 204 4.17 -13.34 -5.04
CA MET A 204 4.41 -13.01 -6.44
C MET A 204 4.15 -14.25 -7.31
N LYS A 205 3.25 -14.13 -8.27
CA LYS A 205 2.82 -15.21 -9.17
C LYS A 205 3.15 -14.91 -10.61
N ASP A 206 3.18 -15.94 -11.44
CA ASP A 206 3.20 -15.77 -12.90
C ASP A 206 1.89 -15.10 -13.37
N ALA A 207 2.04 -14.15 -14.28
CA ALA A 207 0.95 -13.35 -14.85
C ALA A 207 0.02 -14.21 -15.70
#